data_AF-A0AAU8NEF8-F1
#
_entry.id   AF-A0AAU8NEF8-F1
#
_cell.length_a   1.000
_cell.length_b   1.000
_cell.length_c   1.000
_cell.angle_alpha   90.00
_cell.angle_beta   90.00
_cell.angle_gamma   90.00
#
_symmetry.space_group_name_H-M   'P 1'
#
loop_
_entity.id
_entity.type
_entity.pdbx_description
1 polymer ?
#
loop_
_entity_poly.entity_id
_entity_poly.type
_entity_poly.pdbx_seq_one_letter_code
_entity_poly.pdbx_strand_id
1 'polypeptide(L)' 'MSEQLARQIIDNYIVSTLALRESSAVPAAEAASDIDAYRSERMDIFIRWENAKFSLQELPHEYKLQAIQAIEQITA' A
#
# COMPACT_ATOMS: atom_id res chain seq x y z
N MET A 1 1.98 -10.83 19.80
CA MET A 1 2.15 -9.63 18.95
C MET A 1 2.33 -8.43 19.87
N SER A 2 3.32 -7.56 19.67
CA SER A 2 3.44 -6.31 20.44
C SER A 2 2.69 -5.17 19.75
N GLU A 3 2.27 -4.17 20.52
CA GLU A 3 1.63 -2.95 19.99
C GLU A 3 2.54 -2.23 18.97
N GLN A 4 3.85 -2.20 19.25
CA GLN A 4 4.85 -1.63 18.33
C GLN A 4 4.88 -2.37 16.98
N LEU A 5 4.83 -3.71 17.00
CA LEU A 5 4.83 -4.50 15.76
C LEU A 5 3.52 -4.32 14.99
N ALA A 6 2.38 -4.25 15.68
CA ALA A 6 1.10 -3.93 15.05
C ALA A 6 1.14 -2.57 14.36
N ARG A 7 1.71 -1.55 15.02
CA ARG A 7 1.87 -0.21 14.44
C ARG A 7 2.74 -0.20 13.18
N GLN A 8 3.87 -0.90 13.21
CA GLN A 8 4.75 -1.03 12.04
C GLN A 8 4.05 -1.69 10.85
N ILE A 9 3.23 -2.72 11.10
CA ILE A 9 2.45 -3.39 10.06
C ILE A 9 1.39 -2.45 9.47
N ILE A 10 0.70 -1.69 10.33
CA ILE A 10 -0.30 -0.69 9.90
C ILE A 10 0.38 0.40 9.06
N ASP A 11 1.47 0.98 9.54
CA ASP A 11 2.21 2.04 8.83
C ASP A 11 2.68 1.56 7.45
N ASN A 12 3.23 0.34 7.36
CA ASN A 12 3.64 -0.26 6.10
C ASN A 12 2.47 -0.47 5.13
N TYR A 13 1.31 -0.89 5.63
CA TYR A 13 0.11 -1.04 4.82
C TYR A 13 -0.41 0.31 4.28
N ILE A 14 -0.37 1.35 5.11
CA ILE A 14 -0.76 2.71 4.68
C ILE A 14 0.18 3.21 3.58
N VAL A 15 1.50 3.18 3.81
CA VAL A 15 2.50 3.68 2.87
C VAL A 15 2.42 2.96 1.52
N SER A 16 2.31 1.62 1.54
CA SER A 16 2.19 0.84 0.31
C SER A 16 0.87 1.06 -0.43
N THR A 17 -0.23 1.32 0.29
CA THR A 17 -1.51 1.68 -0.33
C THR A 17 -1.44 3.05 -1.02
N LEU A 18 -0.77 4.03 -0.41
CA LEU A 18 -0.55 5.33 -1.03
C LEU A 18 0.32 5.24 -2.29
N ALA A 19 1.43 4.50 -2.23
CA ALA A 19 2.27 4.27 -3.40
C ALA A 19 1.52 3.58 -4.55
N LEU A 20 0.64 2.61 -4.24
CA LEU A 20 -0.19 1.95 -5.24
C LEU A 20 -1.16 2.94 -5.91
N ARG A 21 -1.75 3.86 -5.13
CA ARG A 21 -2.64 4.91 -5.65
C ARG A 21 -1.87 5.89 -6.54
N GLU A 22 -0.74 6.41 -6.07
CA GLU A 22 0.12 7.33 -6.82
C GLU A 22 0.57 6.73 -8.15
N SER A 23 1.02 5.47 -8.14
CA SER A 23 1.44 4.77 -9.36
C SER A 23 0.31 4.54 -10.36
N SER A 24 -0.94 4.51 -9.89
CA SER A 24 -2.14 4.37 -10.72
C SER A 24 -2.65 5.71 -11.28
N ALA A 25 -2.16 6.84 -10.76
CA ALA A 25 -2.49 8.18 -11.23
C ALA A 25 -1.53 8.69 -12.33
N VAL A 26 -0.47 7.94 -12.64
CA VAL A 26 0.52 8.31 -13.67
C VAL A 26 -0.15 8.48 -15.04
N PRO A 27 0.04 9.62 -15.73
CA PRO A 27 -0.52 9.86 -17.06
C PRO A 27 -0.08 8.83 -18.10
N ALA A 28 -1.00 8.45 -18.99
CA ALA A 28 -0.71 7.47 -20.05
C ALA A 28 0.45 7.89 -20.97
N ALA A 29 0.64 9.19 -21.20
CA ALA A 29 1.75 9.71 -22.00
C ALA A 29 3.12 9.46 -21.35
N GLU A 30 3.20 9.59 -20.02
CA GLU A 30 4.41 9.30 -19.25
C GLU A 30 4.69 7.79 -19.24
N ALA A 31 3.67 6.98 -18.97
CA ALA A 31 3.78 5.52 -19.03
C ALA A 31 4.19 5.00 -20.42
N ALA A 32 3.78 5.67 -21.51
CA ALA A 32 4.13 5.26 -22.87
C ALA A 32 5.58 5.60 -23.25
N SER A 33 6.22 6.55 -22.55
CA SER A 33 7.60 6.94 -22.83
C SER A 33 8.61 5.84 -22.51
N ASP A 34 8.32 5.02 -21.49
CA ASP A 34 9.05 3.81 -21.15
C ASP A 34 8.11 2.80 -20.47
N ILE A 35 7.38 2.04 -21.31
CA ILE A 35 6.30 1.17 -20.83
C ILE A 35 6.80 -0.03 -20.02
N ASP A 36 8.02 -0.50 -20.29
CA ASP A 36 8.59 -1.64 -19.58
C ASP A 36 9.09 -1.22 -18.20
N ALA A 37 9.76 -0.06 -18.08
CA ALA A 37 10.10 0.51 -16.79
C ALA A 37 8.84 0.79 -15.95
N TYR A 38 7.82 1.41 -16.55
CA TYR A 38 6.53 1.69 -15.89
C TYR A 38 5.86 0.40 -15.37
N ARG A 39 5.83 -0.67 -16.18
CA ARG A 39 5.27 -1.96 -15.77
C ARG A 39 6.07 -2.61 -14.64
N SER A 40 7.39 -2.58 -14.72
CA SER A 40 8.26 -3.14 -13.69
C SER A 40 8.06 -2.45 -12.36
N GLU A 41 8.09 -1.11 -12.35
CA GLU A 41 7.89 -0.31 -11.13
C GLU A 41 6.52 -0.58 -10.50
N ARG A 42 5.46 -0.61 -11.31
CA ARG A 42 4.11 -0.91 -10.80
C ARG A 42 3.99 -2.33 -10.26
N MET A 43 4.67 -3.30 -10.86
CA MET A 43 4.69 -4.66 -10.32
C MET A 43 5.36 -4.70 -8.95
N ASP A 44 6.49 -4.00 -8.77
CA ASP A 44 7.18 -3.93 -7.49
C ASP A 44 6.34 -3.23 -6.40
N ILE A 45 5.59 -2.19 -6.77
CA ILE A 45 4.65 -1.50 -5.87
C ILE A 45 3.50 -2.43 -5.50
N PHE A 46 2.93 -3.14 -6.47
CA PHE A 46 1.85 -4.10 -6.25
C PHE A 46 2.27 -5.24 -5.31
N ILE A 47 3.44 -5.85 -5.55
CA ILE A 47 3.97 -6.93 -4.71
C ILE A 47 4.20 -6.44 -3.28
N ARG A 48 4.75 -5.23 -3.10
CA ARG A 48 4.95 -4.62 -1.77
C ARG A 48 3.61 -4.42 -1.05
N TRP A 49 2.60 -3.93 -1.75
CA TRP A 49 1.26 -3.77 -1.20
C TRP A 49 0.61 -5.11 -0.84
N GLU A 50 0.72 -6.14 -1.68
CA GLU A 50 0.19 -7.48 -1.36
C GLU A 50 0.84 -8.06 -0.11
N ASN A 51 2.15 -7.94 0.04
CA ASN A 51 2.87 -8.40 1.23
C ASN A 51 2.45 -7.64 2.49
N ALA A 52 2.22 -6.32 2.39
CA ALA A 52 1.75 -5.51 3.50
C ALA A 52 0.31 -5.88 3.89
N LYS A 53 -0.56 -6.10 2.90
CA LYS A 53 -1.94 -6.58 3.10
C LYS A 53 -1.96 -7.95 3.78
N PHE A 54 -1.11 -8.88 3.35
CA PHE A 54 -0.99 -10.20 3.98
C PHE A 54 -0.55 -10.07 5.45
N SER A 55 0.45 -9.24 5.72
CA SER A 55 0.91 -8.98 7.10
C SER A 55 -0.18 -8.35 7.97
N LEU A 56 -1.02 -7.48 7.41
CA LEU A 56 -2.18 -6.90 8.10
C LEU A 56 -3.23 -7.97 8.46
N GLN A 57 -3.37 -9.02 7.63
CA GLN A 57 -4.31 -10.12 7.89
C GLN A 57 -3.95 -10.93 9.14
N GLU A 58 -2.70 -10.92 9.57
CA GLU A 58 -2.24 -11.57 10.79
C GLU A 58 -2.56 -10.78 12.07
N LEU A 59 -3.00 -9.51 11.94
CA LEU A 59 -3.33 -8.68 13.10
C LEU A 59 -4.71 -9.02 13.71
N PRO A 60 -4.90 -8.79 15.01
CA PRO A 60 -6.23 -8.75 15.63
C PRO A 60 -7.16 -7.75 14.94
N HIS A 61 -8.47 -7.98 15.03
CA HIS A 61 -9.48 -7.20 14.33
C HIS A 61 -9.44 -5.69 14.66
N GLU A 62 -9.14 -5.34 15.91
CA GLU A 62 -9.03 -3.95 16.36
C GLU A 62 -7.97 -3.14 15.57
N TYR A 63 -6.82 -3.75 15.29
CA TYR A 63 -5.73 -3.10 14.55
C TYR A 63 -6.01 -3.04 13.03
N LYS A 64 -6.74 -4.02 12.49
CA LYS A 64 -7.19 -4.00 11.10
C LYS A 64 -8.15 -2.83 10.85
N LEU A 65 -9.07 -2.58 11.78
CA LEU A 65 -9.99 -1.44 11.71
C LEU A 65 -9.25 -0.11 11.76
N GLN A 66 -8.23 0.02 12.62
CA GLN A 66 -7.39 1.22 12.67
C GLN A 66 -6.70 1.49 11.32
N ALA A 67 -6.19 0.45 10.66
CA ALA A 67 -5.57 0.59 9.34
C ALA A 67 -6.55 1.05 8.26
N ILE A 68 -7.77 0.49 8.25
CA ILE A 68 -8.83 0.89 7.31
C ILE A 68 -9.24 2.35 7.54
N GLN A 69 -9.48 2.73 8.80
CA GLN A 69 -9.84 4.11 9.16
C GLN A 69 -8.74 5.11 8.79
N ALA A 70 -7.47 4.76 8.99
CA ALA A 70 -6.35 5.61 8.62
C ALA A 70 -6.28 5.82 7.10
N ILE A 71 -6.52 4.78 6.30
CA ILE A 71 -6.59 4.91 4.85
C ILE A 71 -7.79 5.78 4.44
N GLU A 72 -8.98 5.52 4.99
CA GLU A 72 -10.18 6.31 4.71
C GLU A 72 -9.94 7.80 4.96
N GLN A 73 -9.31 8.16 6.08
CA GLN A 73 -8.97 9.54 6.44
C GLN A 73 -7.97 10.20 5.49
N ILE A 74 -7.03 9.45 4.91
CA ILE A 74 -6.09 9.99 3.92
C ILE A 74 -6.75 10.16 2.55
N THR A 75 -7.82 9.40 2.29
CA THR A 75 -8.51 9.38 0.99
C THR A 75 -9.75 10.27 0.88
N ALA A 76 -10.25 10.80 2.01
CA ALA A 76 -11.36 11.76 2.08
C ALA A 76 -10.91 13.19 1.76
#